data_AF-A0A6N4QZ26-F1
#
_entry.id   AF-A0A6N4QZ26-F1
#
_cell.length_a   1.000
_cell.length_b   1.000
_cell.length_c   1.000
_cell.angle_alpha   90.00
_cell.angle_beta   90.00
_cell.angle_gamma   90.00
#
_symmetry.space_group_name_H-M   'P 1'
#
loop_
_entity.id
_entity.type
_entity.pdbx_description
1 polymer ?
#
loop_
_entity_poly.entity_id
_entity_poly.type
_entity_poly.pdbx_seq_one_letter_code
_entity_poly.pdbx_strand_id
1 'polypeptide(L)'
;MKDQKKRLKIILSQFKGNQTDFGLTIGKSKQTISGWLSGRFPIPEDAAITIEMVHGFKREWVLKGELPEKVSRSNSYLKSEAFGIDSSLLKKIASNQNLQELIEILSKLPKKDFEIVRKFLLGYVKEDSQSNS
;
A
#
# COMPACT_ATOMS: atom_id res chain seq x y z
N MET A 1 -27.77 1.22 -5.38
CA MET A 1 -27.07 2.47 -5.81
C MET A 1 -27.02 3.55 -4.73
N LYS A 2 -28.16 3.93 -4.10
CA LYS A 2 -28.22 4.99 -3.05
C LYS A 2 -27.31 4.75 -1.83
N ASP A 3 -26.90 3.51 -1.58
CA ASP A 3 -26.06 3.17 -0.43
C ASP A 3 -24.56 3.11 -0.73
N GLN A 4 -24.14 2.91 -1.99
CA GLN A 4 -22.72 2.94 -2.37
C GLN A 4 -22.11 4.34 -2.14
N LYS A 5 -22.84 5.40 -2.48
CA LYS A 5 -22.40 6.79 -2.22
C LYS A 5 -22.23 7.08 -0.73
N LYS A 6 -23.08 6.51 0.14
CA LYS A 6 -22.98 6.69 1.59
C LYS A 6 -21.72 6.00 2.11
N ARG A 7 -21.47 4.78 1.64
CA ARG A 7 -20.26 4.02 1.97
C ARG A 7 -18.99 4.71 1.48
N LEU A 8 -19.00 5.27 0.27
CA LEU A 8 -17.88 6.06 -0.25
C LEU A 8 -17.61 7.32 0.59
N LYS A 9 -18.66 7.98 1.11
CA LYS A 9 -18.48 9.10 2.05
C LYS A 9 -17.81 8.66 3.36
N ILE A 10 -18.16 7.49 3.88
CA ILE A 10 -17.52 6.92 5.07
C ILE A 10 -16.02 6.68 4.78
N ILE A 11 -15.71 6.04 3.65
CA ILE A 11 -14.33 5.79 3.22
C ILE A 11 -13.53 7.09 3.15
N LEU A 12 -14.08 8.12 2.48
CA LEU A 12 -13.41 9.41 2.33
C LEU A 12 -13.26 10.16 3.66
N SER A 13 -14.20 10.04 4.59
CA SER A 13 -14.09 10.66 5.92
C SER A 13 -12.95 10.06 6.76
N GLN A 14 -12.57 8.81 6.49
CA GLN A 14 -11.47 8.12 7.14
C GLN A 14 -10.13 8.27 6.40
N PHE A 15 -10.16 8.83 5.18
CA PHE A 15 -8.98 9.07 4.36
C PHE A 15 -8.39 10.45 4.66
N LYS A 16 -7.07 10.50 4.89
CA LYS A 16 -6.34 11.77 5.11
C LYS A 16 -5.95 12.38 3.76
N GLY A 17 -6.87 13.13 3.16
CA GLY A 17 -6.64 13.82 1.89
C GLY A 17 -7.95 14.24 1.22
N ASN A 18 -7.85 14.82 0.03
CA ASN A 18 -9.00 15.24 -0.75
C ASN A 18 -9.44 14.18 -1.78
N GLN A 19 -10.52 14.44 -2.53
CA GLN A 19 -11.04 13.50 -3.54
C GLN A 19 -10.04 13.20 -4.67
N THR A 20 -9.19 14.16 -5.03
CA THR A 20 -8.12 13.98 -6.02
C THR A 20 -7.09 12.99 -5.49
N ASP A 21 -6.60 13.20 -4.26
CA ASP A 21 -5.61 12.33 -3.63
C ASP A 21 -6.15 10.91 -3.50
N PHE A 22 -7.41 10.76 -3.06
CA PHE A 22 -8.07 9.46 -2.99
C PHE A 22 -8.17 8.79 -4.37
N GLY A 23 -8.59 9.55 -5.40
CA GLY A 23 -8.67 9.05 -6.77
C GLY A 23 -7.32 8.51 -7.26
N LEU A 24 -6.22 9.23 -7.00
CA LEU A 24 -4.87 8.79 -7.37
C LEU A 24 -4.51 7.44 -6.75
N THR A 25 -4.87 7.19 -5.48
CA THR A 25 -4.56 5.91 -4.81
C THR A 25 -5.22 4.68 -5.45
N ILE A 26 -6.32 4.88 -6.19
CA ILE A 26 -7.07 3.80 -6.84
C ILE A 26 -7.10 3.92 -8.37
N GLY A 27 -6.24 4.78 -8.94
CA GLY A 27 -6.11 4.95 -10.40
C GLY A 27 -7.34 5.58 -11.06
N LYS A 28 -8.09 6.45 -10.37
CA LYS A 28 -9.29 7.11 -10.89
C LYS A 28 -9.18 8.63 -10.80
N SER A 29 -9.82 9.32 -11.73
CA SER A 29 -9.84 10.80 -11.74
C SER A 29 -10.76 11.36 -10.64
N LYS A 30 -10.50 12.59 -10.19
CA LYS A 30 -11.39 13.33 -9.28
C LYS A 30 -12.84 13.37 -9.77
N GLN A 31 -13.03 13.55 -11.09
CA GLN A 31 -14.35 13.57 -11.72
C GLN A 31 -15.09 12.24 -11.56
N THR A 32 -14.36 11.13 -11.62
CA THR A 32 -14.90 9.78 -11.41
C THR A 32 -15.39 9.62 -9.97
N ILE A 33 -14.58 10.02 -8.98
CA ILE A 33 -14.94 9.99 -7.56
C ILE A 33 -16.18 10.87 -7.29
N SER A 34 -16.23 12.06 -7.87
CA SER A 34 -17.37 12.98 -7.76
C SER A 34 -18.65 12.37 -8.38
N GLY A 35 -18.52 11.68 -9.51
CA GLY A 35 -19.61 10.94 -10.14
C GLY A 35 -20.17 9.82 -9.25
N TRP A 36 -19.31 9.08 -8.55
CA TRP A 36 -19.74 8.09 -7.56
C TRP A 36 -20.41 8.72 -6.32
N LEU A 37 -19.88 9.84 -5.82
CA LEU A 37 -20.43 10.55 -4.66
C LEU A 37 -21.81 11.17 -4.93
N SER A 38 -22.01 11.67 -6.14
CA SER A 38 -23.32 12.14 -6.60
C SER A 38 -24.30 10.99 -6.88
N GLY A 39 -23.79 9.77 -7.04
CA GLY A 39 -24.57 8.59 -7.42
C GLY A 39 -24.96 8.58 -8.90
N ARG A 40 -24.27 9.38 -9.73
CA ARG A 40 -24.48 9.45 -11.18
C ARG A 40 -24.22 8.10 -11.85
N PHE A 41 -23.20 7.39 -11.38
CA PHE A 41 -22.88 6.02 -11.80
C PHE A 41 -22.39 5.22 -10.58
N PRO A 42 -22.54 3.89 -10.60
CA PRO A 42 -22.16 3.06 -9.46
C PRO A 42 -20.64 2.89 -9.40
N ILE A 43 -20.15 2.47 -8.24
CA ILE A 43 -18.76 2.04 -8.11
C ILE A 43 -18.66 0.68 -8.81
N PRO A 44 -17.79 0.54 -9.82
CA PRO A 44 -17.59 -0.74 -10.50
C PRO A 44 -16.76 -1.70 -9.63
N GLU A 45 -16.85 -3.00 -9.92
CA GLU A 45 -16.20 -4.06 -9.16
C GLU A 45 -14.68 -3.89 -9.11
N ASP A 46 -14.03 -3.53 -10.23
CA ASP A 46 -12.58 -3.27 -10.30
C ASP A 46 -12.14 -2.19 -9.30
N ALA A 47 -12.93 -1.13 -9.20
CA ALA A 47 -12.68 -0.05 -8.26
C ALA A 47 -12.88 -0.49 -6.81
N ALA A 48 -13.94 -1.25 -6.52
CA ALA A 48 -14.18 -1.77 -5.17
C ALA A 48 -13.08 -2.74 -4.71
N ILE A 49 -12.61 -3.61 -5.61
CA ILE A 49 -11.47 -4.49 -5.40
C ILE A 49 -10.20 -3.67 -5.08
N THR A 50 -9.96 -2.58 -5.81
CA THR A 50 -8.79 -1.72 -5.57
C THR A 50 -8.91 -0.96 -4.25
N ILE A 51 -10.11 -0.48 -3.91
CA ILE A 51 -10.41 0.15 -2.62
C ILE A 51 -10.16 -0.83 -1.47
N GLU A 52 -10.53 -2.10 -1.62
CA GLU A 52 -10.25 -3.14 -0.63
C GLU A 52 -8.74 -3.35 -0.46
N MET A 53 -8.02 -3.51 -1.56
CA MET A 53 -6.57 -3.73 -1.52
C MET A 53 -5.80 -2.56 -0.91
N VAL A 54 -6.18 -1.32 -1.22
CA VAL A 54 -5.41 -0.13 -0.83
C VAL A 54 -5.86 0.43 0.53
N HIS A 55 -7.16 0.38 0.82
CA HIS A 55 -7.76 1.04 1.99
C HIS A 55 -8.41 0.07 3.00
N GLY A 56 -8.50 -1.23 2.68
CA GLY A 56 -8.96 -2.28 3.59
C GLY A 56 -10.47 -2.36 3.80
N PHE A 57 -11.27 -1.67 2.97
CA PHE A 57 -12.73 -1.75 3.00
C PHE A 57 -13.19 -2.90 2.10
N LYS A 58 -13.93 -3.87 2.66
CA LYS A 58 -14.33 -5.07 1.91
C LYS A 58 -15.13 -4.69 0.67
N ARG A 59 -14.81 -5.24 -0.50
CA ARG A 59 -15.54 -4.94 -1.74
C ARG A 59 -17.02 -5.27 -1.63
N GLU A 60 -17.40 -6.36 -0.95
CA GLU A 60 -18.80 -6.75 -0.77
C GLU A 60 -19.54 -5.72 0.09
N TRP A 61 -18.86 -5.14 1.08
CA TRP A 61 -19.41 -4.04 1.85
C TRP A 61 -19.54 -2.78 0.99
N VAL A 62 -18.48 -2.39 0.26
CA VAL A 62 -18.49 -1.22 -0.64
C VAL A 62 -19.65 -1.30 -1.62
N LEU A 63 -19.83 -2.45 -2.26
CA LEU A 63 -20.78 -2.64 -3.35
C LEU A 63 -22.20 -2.90 -2.84
N LYS A 64 -22.38 -3.83 -1.90
CA LYS A 64 -23.68 -4.36 -1.45
C LYS A 64 -24.05 -3.92 -0.03
N GLY A 65 -23.07 -3.62 0.81
CA GLY A 65 -23.28 -3.35 2.24
C GLY A 65 -23.35 -4.63 3.07
N GLU A 66 -22.92 -5.75 2.49
CA GLU A 66 -22.82 -7.05 3.14
C GLU A 66 -21.43 -7.18 3.79
N LEU A 67 -21.31 -8.08 4.78
CA LEU A 67 -20.09 -8.29 5.57
C LEU A 67 -19.67 -7.05 6.39
N PRO A 68 -18.68 -7.18 7.30
CA PRO A 68 -18.16 -6.03 8.05
C PRO A 68 -17.51 -4.97 7.13
N GLU A 69 -17.61 -3.70 7.54
CA GLU A 69 -17.10 -2.53 6.80
C GLU A 69 -15.63 -2.67 6.40
N LYS A 70 -14.81 -3.07 7.35
CA LYS A 70 -13.39 -3.35 7.14
C LYS A 70 -13.12 -4.82 7.37
N VAL A 71 -12.10 -5.30 6.70
CA VAL A 71 -11.44 -6.53 7.12
C VAL A 71 -10.98 -6.29 8.57
N SER A 72 -11.50 -7.07 9.53
CA SER A 72 -10.95 -7.06 10.89
C SER A 72 -9.44 -7.20 10.76
N ARG A 73 -8.69 -6.29 11.39
CA ARG A 73 -7.22 -6.29 11.43
C ARG A 73 -6.74 -7.48 12.26
N SER A 74 -6.96 -8.67 11.75
CA SER A 74 -6.16 -9.86 11.95
C SER A 74 -5.71 -10.28 10.55
N ASN A 75 -4.63 -9.64 10.08
CA ASN A 75 -3.64 -10.20 9.15
C ASN A 75 -4.14 -11.09 8.00
N SER A 76 -4.85 -10.60 6.97
CA SER A 76 -5.17 -11.51 5.85
C SER A 76 -5.17 -11.01 4.40
N TYR A 77 -5.26 -9.72 4.07
CA TYR A 77 -5.26 -9.34 2.62
C TYR A 77 -4.30 -8.21 2.21
N LEU A 78 -3.35 -7.89 3.10
CA LEU A 78 -2.04 -7.33 2.73
C LEU A 78 -0.98 -8.07 3.54
N LYS A 79 -0.95 -9.40 3.41
CA LYS A 79 0.29 -10.15 3.67
C LYS A 79 1.15 -10.01 2.42
N SER A 80 1.74 -8.84 2.25
CA SER A 80 3.08 -8.79 1.67
C SER A 80 4.00 -9.44 2.70
N GLU A 81 4.07 -10.77 2.70
CA GLU A 81 5.08 -11.53 3.45
C GLU A 81 6.52 -11.14 3.03
N ALA A 82 6.68 -10.26 2.04
CA ALA A 82 7.97 -9.72 1.61
C ALA A 82 8.37 -8.37 2.26
N PHE A 83 7.48 -7.57 2.84
CA PHE A 83 7.86 -6.23 3.34
C PHE A 83 7.01 -5.77 4.52
N GLY A 84 7.22 -6.41 5.68
CA GLY A 84 7.02 -5.74 6.96
C GLY A 84 8.16 -4.75 7.18
N ILE A 85 8.20 -3.65 6.42
CA ILE A 85 9.16 -2.60 6.75
C ILE A 85 8.64 -1.95 8.03
N ASP A 86 9.23 -2.35 9.14
CA ASP A 86 9.02 -1.70 10.43
C ASP A 86 9.12 -0.19 10.22
N SER A 87 8.13 0.56 10.72
CA SER A 87 8.15 2.02 10.70
C SER A 87 9.45 2.59 11.30
N SER A 88 10.10 1.85 12.19
CA SER A 88 11.43 2.16 12.73
C SER A 88 12.54 2.00 11.68
N LEU A 89 12.48 0.99 10.81
CA LEU A 89 13.42 0.78 9.71
C LEU A 89 13.25 1.85 8.63
N LEU A 90 12.01 2.19 8.26
CA LEU A 90 11.74 3.28 7.33
C LEU A 90 12.30 4.61 7.85
N LYS A 91 12.13 4.90 9.14
CA LYS A 91 12.70 6.09 9.77
C LYS A 91 14.24 6.08 9.74
N LYS A 92 14.87 4.94 10.04
CA LYS A 92 16.33 4.79 9.99
C LYS A 92 16.91 5.01 8.61
N ILE A 93 16.26 4.42 7.59
CA ILE A 93 16.63 4.61 6.18
C ILE A 93 16.43 6.08 5.80
N ALA A 94 15.28 6.67 6.13
CA ALA A 94 14.96 8.06 5.81
C ALA A 94 15.88 9.07 6.53
N SER A 95 16.43 8.73 7.69
CA SER A 95 17.35 9.61 8.43
C SER A 95 18.82 9.47 8.03
N ASN A 96 19.17 8.51 7.17
CA ASN A 96 20.56 8.23 6.81
C ASN A 96 20.78 8.38 5.30
N GLN A 97 21.48 9.45 4.91
CA GLN A 97 21.74 9.79 3.52
C GLN A 97 22.50 8.68 2.76
N ASN A 98 23.48 8.04 3.41
CA ASN A 98 24.26 6.96 2.79
C ASN A 98 23.39 5.72 2.51
N LEU A 99 22.40 5.43 3.37
CA LEU A 99 21.46 4.33 3.15
C LEU A 99 20.47 4.65 2.01
N GLN A 100 20.05 5.91 1.89
CA GLN A 100 19.18 6.34 0.78
C GLN A 100 19.90 6.18 -0.56
N GLU A 101 21.13 6.68 -0.65
CA GLU A 101 21.96 6.59 -1.84
C GLU A 101 22.22 5.12 -2.23
N LEU A 102 22.54 4.26 -1.26
CA LEU A 102 22.73 2.84 -1.49
C LEU A 102 21.46 2.17 -2.03
N ILE A 103 20.29 2.48 -1.49
CA ILE A 103 19.01 1.94 -1.98
C ILE A 103 18.74 2.41 -3.41
N GLU A 104 19.02 3.68 -3.72
CA GLU A 104 18.84 4.20 -5.07
C GLU A 104 19.75 3.48 -6.07
N ILE A 105 21.02 3.26 -5.74
CA ILE A 105 21.95 2.48 -6.57
C ILE A 105 21.44 1.07 -6.77
N LEU A 106 21.08 0.37 -5.68
CA LEU A 106 20.60 -1.01 -5.73
C LEU A 106 19.31 -1.15 -6.56
N SER A 107 18.44 -0.12 -6.55
CA SER A 107 17.17 -0.12 -7.31
C SER A 107 17.37 -0.02 -8.83
N LYS A 108 18.50 0.51 -9.29
CA LYS A 108 18.82 0.70 -10.71
C LYS A 108 19.60 -0.48 -11.31
N LEU A 109 20.03 -1.43 -10.50
CA LEU A 109 20.83 -2.57 -10.95
C LEU A 109 19.99 -3.60 -11.73
N PRO A 110 20.54 -4.19 -12.81
CA PRO A 110 19.99 -5.39 -13.41
C PRO A 110 19.91 -6.53 -12.37
N LYS A 111 18.89 -7.38 -12.48
CA LYS A 111 18.63 -8.48 -11.53
C LYS A 111 19.86 -9.35 -11.26
N LYS A 112 20.66 -9.65 -12.28
CA LYS A 112 21.87 -10.46 -12.18
C LYS A 112 22.92 -9.80 -11.27
N ASP A 113 23.12 -8.50 -11.43
CA ASP A 113 24.12 -7.75 -10.68
C ASP A 113 23.65 -7.48 -9.25
N PHE A 114 22.34 -7.23 -9.08
CA PHE A 114 21.72 -7.14 -7.77
C PHE A 114 21.96 -8.40 -6.92
N GLU A 115 21.78 -9.60 -7.48
CA GLU A 115 22.01 -10.86 -6.74
C GLU A 115 23.47 -11.05 -6.34
N ILE A 116 24.43 -10.60 -7.16
CA ILE A 116 25.86 -10.65 -6.84
C ILE A 116 26.16 -9.72 -5.67
N VAL A 117 25.73 -8.46 -5.77
CA VAL A 117 25.93 -7.45 -4.72
C VAL A 117 25.26 -7.88 -3.41
N ARG A 118 24.04 -8.42 -3.48
CA ARG A 118 23.33 -8.95 -2.31
C ARG A 118 24.11 -10.06 -1.62
N LYS A 119 24.66 -11.02 -2.37
CA LYS A 119 25.47 -12.11 -1.81
C LYS A 119 26.74 -11.58 -1.14
N PHE A 120 27.42 -10.61 -1.77
CA PHE A 120 28.60 -9.97 -1.21
C PHE A 120 28.30 -9.27 0.13
N LEU A 121 27.24 -8.44 0.16
CA LEU A 121 26.81 -7.75 1.38
C LEU A 121 26.44 -8.73 2.51
N LEU A 122 25.72 -9.81 2.18
CA LEU A 122 25.37 -10.83 3.17
C LEU A 122 26.56 -11.64 3.68
N GLY A 123 27.61 -11.82 2.85
CA GLY A 123 28.86 -12.46 3.25
C GLY A 123 29.58 -11.65 4.32
N TYR A 124 29.73 -10.35 4.09
CA TYR A 124 30.42 -9.44 5.01
C TYR A 124 29.76 -9.37 6.40
N VAL A 125 28.42 -9.32 6.45
CA VAL A 125 27.66 -9.29 7.71
C VAL A 125 27.84 -10.58 8.54
N LYS A 126 28.08 -11.72 7.89
CA LYS A 126 28.29 -13.00 8.60
C LYS A 126 29.70 -13.12 9.21
N GLU A 127 30.71 -12.56 8.57
CA GLU A 127 32.10 -12.60 9.07
C GLU A 127 32.31 -11.72 10.32
N ASP A 128 31.66 -10.55 10.39
CA ASP A 128 31.70 -9.67 11.58
C ASP A 128 31.06 -10.30 12.83
N SER A 129 30.13 -11.25 12.64
CA SER A 129 29.43 -11.93 13.74
C SER A 129 30.23 -13.09 14.33
N GLN A 130 31.16 -13.67 13.57
CA GLN A 130 32.04 -14.76 14.02
C GLN A 130 33.39 -14.27 14.54
N SER A 131 33.78 -13.04 14.21
CA SER A 131 35.05 -12.44 14.65
C SER A 131 34.97 -11.79 16.05
N ASN A 132 33.78 -11.75 16.66
CA ASN A 132 33.52 -11.19 17.99
C ASN A 132 33.06 -12.25 19.02
N SER A 133 33.44 -13.52 18.85
CA SER A 133 33.22 -14.61 19.82
C SER A 133 34.53 -15.23 20.26
#